data_AF-A0A645ESL6-F1
#
_entry.id   AF-A0A645ESL6-F1
#
_cell.length_a   1.000
_cell.length_b   1.000
_cell.length_c   1.000
_cell.angle_alpha   90.00
_cell.angle_beta   90.00
_cell.angle_gamma   90.00
#
_symmetry.space_group_name_H-M   'P 1'
#
loop_
_entity.id
_entity.type
_entity.pdbx_description
1 polymer ?
#
loop_
_entity_poly.entity_id
_entity_poly.type
_entity_poly.pdbx_seq_one_letter_code
_entity_poly.pdbx_strand_id
1 'polypeptide(L)'
;MLADKIKFGLEEIDAKGFEKITNSFSAGGSNKPISTVIWYTNLIKLKNQFNPNAINFPVVFDSPNNAETDKTKRVRVYEYLAKNIDDKNQLILSGIGFNTDDFDGVQFDKVIYLDNAKYELLSEEDYTNNSQILIELSKISD
;
A
#
# COMPACT_ATOMS: atom_id res chain seq x y z
N MET A 1 -13.23 -8.31 -6.90
CA MET A 1 -13.43 -9.43 -5.95
C MET A 1 -13.27 -10.82 -6.56
N LEU A 2 -14.28 -11.43 -7.19
CA LEU A 2 -14.15 -12.81 -7.72
C LEU A 2 -13.08 -12.94 -8.82
N ALA A 3 -13.01 -11.97 -9.74
CA ALA A 3 -11.95 -11.93 -10.75
C ALA A 3 -10.55 -11.76 -10.13
N ASP A 4 -10.42 -10.92 -9.08
CA ASP A 4 -9.16 -10.73 -8.37
C ASP A 4 -8.75 -12.01 -7.61
N LYS A 5 -9.71 -12.68 -6.95
CA LYS A 5 -9.48 -13.97 -6.27
C LYS A 5 -8.84 -14.98 -7.22
N ILE A 6 -9.40 -15.13 -8.44
CA ILE A 6 -8.87 -16.03 -9.47
C ILE A 6 -7.48 -15.59 -9.92
N LYS A 7 -7.29 -14.29 -10.18
CA LYS A 7 -6.00 -13.73 -10.63
C LYS A 7 -4.86 -13.95 -9.64
N PHE A 8 -5.14 -13.91 -8.34
CA PHE A 8 -4.14 -14.10 -7.29
C PHE A 8 -4.04 -15.53 -6.75
N GLY A 9 -4.78 -16.48 -7.32
CA GLY A 9 -4.75 -17.88 -6.87
C GLY A 9 -5.21 -18.05 -5.42
N LEU A 10 -6.12 -17.19 -4.95
CA LEU A 10 -6.65 -17.21 -3.58
C LEU A 10 -7.75 -18.26 -3.43
N GLU A 11 -7.51 -19.47 -3.92
CA GLU A 11 -8.52 -20.55 -4.01
C GLU A 11 -9.08 -20.92 -2.64
N GLU A 12 -8.26 -20.78 -1.59
CA GLU A 12 -8.59 -21.04 -0.19
C GLU A 12 -9.68 -20.13 0.40
N ILE A 13 -9.96 -18.98 -0.21
CA ILE A 13 -10.98 -18.05 0.30
C ILE A 13 -12.33 -18.36 -0.33
N ASP A 14 -13.30 -18.82 0.47
CA ASP A 14 -14.66 -19.05 -0.01
C ASP A 14 -15.25 -17.76 -0.61
N ALA A 15 -15.87 -17.86 -1.79
CA ALA A 15 -16.52 -16.75 -2.46
C ALA A 15 -17.62 -16.12 -1.59
N LYS A 16 -18.26 -16.92 -0.72
CA LYS A 16 -19.25 -16.43 0.25
C LYS A 16 -18.65 -15.43 1.25
N GLY A 17 -17.36 -15.54 1.54
CA GLY A 17 -16.64 -14.60 2.40
C GLY A 17 -16.65 -13.17 1.86
N PHE A 18 -16.94 -12.98 0.57
CA PHE A 18 -16.95 -11.68 -0.10
C PHE A 18 -18.34 -11.08 -0.34
N GLU A 19 -19.42 -11.79 0.03
CA GLU A 19 -20.80 -11.35 -0.25
C GLU A 19 -21.25 -10.14 0.58
N LYS A 20 -20.68 -9.95 1.78
CA LYS A 20 -21.02 -8.84 2.67
C LYS A 20 -19.76 -8.17 3.20
N ILE A 21 -19.80 -6.85 3.29
CA ILE A 21 -18.69 -6.04 3.83
C ILE A 21 -18.38 -6.35 5.30
N THR A 22 -19.32 -6.94 6.03
CA THR A 22 -19.17 -7.34 7.44
C THR A 22 -18.56 -8.74 7.59
N ASN A 23 -18.41 -9.48 6.50
CA ASN A 23 -17.84 -10.82 6.56
C ASN A 23 -16.33 -10.72 6.80
N SER A 24 -15.81 -11.65 7.59
CA SER A 24 -14.38 -11.89 7.72
C SER A 24 -14.01 -13.16 6.96
N PHE A 25 -12.80 -13.21 6.43
CA PHE A 25 -12.24 -14.40 5.82
C PHE A 25 -10.78 -14.56 6.23
N SER A 26 -10.33 -15.80 6.33
CA SER A 26 -8.95 -16.14 6.70
C SER A 26 -8.27 -16.84 5.53
N ALA A 27 -7.23 -16.22 4.96
CA ALA A 27 -6.34 -16.89 4.03
C ALA A 27 -5.15 -17.51 4.80
N GLY A 28 -4.60 -18.63 4.32
CA GLY A 28 -3.47 -19.29 4.94
C GLY A 28 -2.12 -18.62 4.67
N GLY A 29 -1.22 -18.67 5.65
CA GLY A 29 0.21 -18.36 5.50
C GLY A 29 0.54 -17.09 4.69
N SER A 30 1.33 -17.26 3.63
CA SER A 30 1.85 -16.17 2.78
C SER A 30 0.81 -15.42 1.94
N ASN A 31 -0.43 -15.93 1.83
CA ASN A 31 -1.49 -15.30 1.04
C ASN A 31 -2.34 -14.31 1.85
N LYS A 32 -2.21 -14.33 3.18
CA LYS A 32 -2.91 -13.41 4.09
C LYS A 32 -2.70 -11.94 3.71
N PRO A 33 -1.47 -11.43 3.49
CA PRO A 33 -1.26 -10.02 3.13
C PRO A 33 -1.96 -9.63 1.81
N ILE A 34 -1.84 -10.47 0.78
CA ILE A 34 -2.43 -10.24 -0.53
C ILE A 34 -3.96 -10.20 -0.45
N SER A 35 -4.55 -11.13 0.30
CA SER A 35 -6.00 -11.19 0.50
C SER A 35 -6.54 -9.95 1.23
N THR A 36 -5.79 -9.44 2.21
CA THR A 36 -6.11 -8.19 2.91
C THR A 36 -6.05 -6.99 1.97
N VAL A 37 -4.99 -6.87 1.17
CA VAL A 37 -4.83 -5.81 0.16
C VAL A 37 -6.00 -5.79 -0.82
N ILE A 38 -6.38 -6.95 -1.37
CA ILE A 38 -7.50 -7.06 -2.32
C ILE A 38 -8.81 -6.63 -1.67
N TRP A 39 -9.05 -7.03 -0.42
CA TRP A 39 -10.26 -6.65 0.30
C TRP A 39 -10.39 -5.14 0.49
N TYR A 40 -9.35 -4.49 1.04
CA TYR A 40 -9.36 -3.05 1.23
C TYR A 40 -9.50 -2.28 -0.09
N THR A 41 -8.81 -2.73 -1.14
CA THR A 41 -8.92 -2.15 -2.49
C THR A 41 -10.36 -2.21 -3.00
N ASN A 42 -11.05 -3.34 -2.81
CA ASN A 42 -12.44 -3.48 -3.23
C ASN A 42 -13.40 -2.65 -2.37
N LEU A 43 -13.16 -2.50 -1.06
CA LEU A 43 -13.93 -1.59 -0.21
C LEU A 43 -13.80 -0.13 -0.67
N ILE A 44 -12.61 0.31 -1.07
CA ILE A 44 -12.38 1.66 -1.62
C ILE A 44 -13.18 1.86 -2.90
N LYS A 45 -13.12 0.90 -3.83
CA LYS A 45 -13.92 0.93 -5.07
C LYS A 45 -15.42 1.03 -4.80
N LEU A 46 -15.93 0.23 -3.86
CA LEU A 46 -17.34 0.28 -3.46
C LEU A 46 -17.70 1.64 -2.85
N LYS A 47 -16.85 2.20 -1.97
CA LYS A 47 -17.05 3.55 -1.42
C LYS A 47 -17.16 4.58 -2.54
N ASN A 48 -16.24 4.54 -3.51
CA ASN A 48 -16.19 5.50 -4.61
C ASN A 48 -17.36 5.33 -5.60
N GLN A 49 -17.90 4.11 -5.74
CA GLN A 49 -19.08 3.81 -6.55
C GLN A 49 -20.38 4.28 -5.90
N PHE A 50 -20.60 3.94 -4.63
CA PHE A 50 -21.87 4.19 -3.93
C PHE A 50 -21.93 5.52 -3.19
N ASN A 51 -20.78 6.14 -2.94
CA ASN A 51 -20.68 7.47 -2.34
C ASN A 51 -19.63 8.33 -3.06
N PRO A 52 -19.88 8.71 -4.33
CA PRO A 52 -18.90 9.41 -5.17
C PRO A 52 -18.53 10.81 -4.66
N ASN A 53 -19.37 11.42 -3.82
CA ASN A 53 -19.16 12.73 -3.24
C ASN A 53 -18.46 12.66 -1.86
N ALA A 54 -18.11 11.47 -1.38
CA ALA A 54 -17.35 11.33 -0.16
C ALA A 54 -15.96 11.94 -0.31
N ILE A 55 -15.41 12.40 0.80
CA ILE A 55 -14.00 12.75 0.88
C ILE A 55 -13.12 11.53 0.56
N ASN A 56 -12.08 11.76 -0.23
CA ASN A 56 -11.10 10.76 -0.61
C ASN A 56 -9.78 11.05 0.09
N PHE A 57 -9.40 10.14 0.99
CA PHE A 57 -8.13 10.21 1.68
C PHE A 57 -7.04 9.47 0.89
N PRO A 58 -5.77 9.84 1.07
CA PRO A 58 -4.66 9.02 0.60
C PRO A 58 -4.76 7.59 1.14
N VAL A 59 -4.41 6.63 0.30
CA VAL A 59 -4.35 5.21 0.65
C VAL A 59 -2.89 4.87 0.89
N VAL A 60 -2.55 4.62 2.16
CA VAL A 60 -1.18 4.35 2.60
C VAL A 60 -1.05 2.86 2.93
N PHE A 61 -0.16 2.17 2.21
CA PHE A 61 0.24 0.82 2.56
C PHE A 61 1.67 0.82 3.08
N ASP A 62 1.80 0.56 4.39
CA ASP A 62 3.11 0.34 5.00
C ASP A 62 3.54 -1.10 4.79
N SER A 63 4.53 -1.32 3.92
CA SER A 63 5.10 -2.63 3.61
C SER A 63 4.02 -3.70 3.36
N PRO A 64 3.21 -3.59 2.27
CA PRO A 64 2.07 -4.49 2.02
C PRO A 64 2.50 -5.97 1.81
N ASN A 65 3.80 -6.25 1.75
CA ASN A 65 4.40 -7.57 1.73
C ASN A 65 5.13 -7.81 3.05
N ASN A 66 4.42 -8.24 4.10
CA ASN A 66 4.95 -8.29 5.46
C ASN A 66 5.41 -9.70 5.90
N ALA A 67 5.96 -10.49 4.98
CA ALA A 67 6.57 -11.79 5.26
C ALA A 67 7.65 -12.04 4.20
N GLU A 68 8.53 -13.01 4.41
CA GLU A 68 9.47 -13.56 3.42
C GLU A 68 8.72 -13.99 2.14
N THR A 69 8.42 -13.01 1.29
CA THR A 69 7.61 -13.20 0.11
C THR A 69 8.55 -13.11 -1.07
N ASP A 70 8.55 -14.14 -1.93
CA ASP A 70 9.35 -14.16 -3.16
C ASP A 70 9.13 -12.87 -3.97
N LYS A 71 10.20 -12.38 -4.61
CA LYS A 71 10.25 -11.15 -5.42
C LYS A 71 9.04 -11.06 -6.37
N THR A 72 8.67 -12.19 -6.96
CA THR A 72 7.51 -12.35 -7.85
C THR A 72 6.19 -11.92 -7.21
N LYS A 73 5.94 -12.29 -5.94
CA LYS A 73 4.70 -11.94 -5.24
C LYS A 73 4.69 -10.47 -4.84
N ARG A 74 5.83 -9.92 -4.41
CA ARG A 74 5.97 -8.49 -4.09
C ARG A 74 5.59 -7.61 -5.27
N VAL A 75 6.18 -7.91 -6.43
CA VAL A 75 5.91 -7.18 -7.68
C VAL A 75 4.42 -7.21 -8.01
N ARG A 76 3.80 -8.40 -7.96
CA ARG A 76 2.37 -8.56 -8.26
C ARG A 76 1.44 -7.75 -7.35
N VAL A 77 1.76 -7.60 -6.06
CA VAL A 77 0.96 -6.79 -5.12
C VAL A 77 1.03 -5.31 -5.47
N TYR A 78 2.23 -4.81 -5.78
CA TYR A 78 2.42 -3.41 -6.15
C TYR A 78 1.74 -3.10 -7.47
N GLU A 79 1.86 -3.99 -8.47
CA GLU A 79 1.15 -3.85 -9.73
C GLU A 79 -0.37 -3.89 -9.56
N TYR A 80 -0.86 -4.75 -8.66
CA TYR A 80 -2.27 -4.81 -8.34
C TYR A 80 -2.76 -3.47 -7.80
N LEU A 81 -2.08 -2.94 -6.79
CA LEU A 81 -2.44 -1.70 -6.13
C LEU A 81 -2.44 -0.54 -7.12
N ALA A 82 -1.38 -0.38 -7.90
CA ALA A 82 -1.26 0.68 -8.89
C ALA A 82 -2.34 0.60 -9.99
N LYS A 83 -2.77 -0.60 -10.38
CA LYS A 83 -3.82 -0.80 -11.40
C LYS A 83 -5.25 -0.70 -10.86
N ASN A 84 -5.45 -0.75 -9.53
CA ASN A 84 -6.78 -0.91 -8.94
C ASN A 84 -7.19 0.18 -7.96
N ILE A 85 -6.26 0.98 -7.46
CA ILE A 85 -6.60 2.24 -6.81
C ILE A 85 -6.91 3.24 -7.91
N ASP A 86 -8.05 3.91 -7.80
CA ASP A 86 -8.50 4.86 -8.81
C ASP A 86 -7.78 6.21 -8.66
N ASP A 87 -7.95 7.06 -9.67
CA ASP A 87 -7.39 8.42 -9.73
C ASP A 87 -7.98 9.38 -8.68
N LYS A 88 -8.98 8.94 -7.90
CA LYS A 88 -9.58 9.73 -6.82
C LYS A 88 -8.80 9.63 -5.52
N ASN A 89 -7.96 8.62 -5.36
CA ASN A 89 -7.18 8.36 -4.16
C ASN A 89 -5.68 8.43 -4.48
N GLN A 90 -4.93 9.26 -3.76
CA GLN A 90 -3.47 9.20 -3.81
C GLN A 90 -2.99 7.87 -3.22
N LEU A 91 -2.23 7.08 -3.99
CA LEU A 91 -1.62 5.85 -3.51
C LEU A 91 -0.21 6.13 -2.97
N ILE A 92 0.07 5.74 -1.74
CA ILE A 92 1.39 5.83 -1.11
C ILE A 92 1.79 4.42 -0.66
N LEU A 93 2.91 3.92 -1.19
CA LEU A 93 3.45 2.61 -0.87
C LEU A 93 4.84 2.76 -0.23
N SER A 94 5.07 2.09 0.89
CA SER A 94 6.41 1.88 1.43
C SER A 94 6.85 0.42 1.23
N GLY A 95 8.16 0.21 1.15
CA GLY A 95 8.73 -1.13 1.18
C GLY A 95 10.24 -1.14 0.96
N ILE A 96 10.83 -2.32 1.12
CA ILE A 96 12.28 -2.55 0.99
C ILE A 96 12.56 -3.24 -0.34
N GLY A 97 13.66 -2.85 -1.00
CA GLY A 97 14.11 -3.49 -2.24
C GLY A 97 13.19 -3.20 -3.43
N PHE A 98 12.63 -1.99 -3.48
CA PHE A 98 11.92 -1.48 -4.64
C PHE A 98 12.92 -1.16 -5.76
N ASN A 99 12.70 -1.73 -6.94
CA ASN A 99 13.40 -1.37 -8.16
C ASN A 99 12.36 -1.18 -9.27
N THR A 100 12.39 -0.04 -9.95
CA THR A 100 11.48 0.29 -11.06
C THR A 100 11.54 -0.73 -12.19
N ASP A 101 12.72 -1.34 -12.40
CA ASP A 101 12.94 -2.33 -13.46
C ASP A 101 12.27 -3.68 -13.18
N ASP A 102 11.74 -3.89 -11.97
CA ASP A 102 11.03 -5.11 -11.61
C ASP A 102 9.57 -5.14 -12.10
N PHE A 103 9.06 -4.05 -12.67
CA PHE A 103 7.63 -3.85 -12.95
C PHE A 103 7.32 -3.68 -14.43
N ASP A 104 6.36 -4.45 -14.94
CA ASP A 104 5.90 -4.33 -16.33
C ASP A 104 4.58 -3.53 -16.41
N GLY A 105 4.66 -2.35 -17.04
CA GLY A 105 3.50 -1.51 -17.31
C GLY A 105 2.91 -0.82 -16.09
N VAL A 106 3.71 -0.61 -15.04
CA VAL A 106 3.36 0.20 -13.88
C VAL A 106 4.45 1.25 -13.68
N GLN A 107 4.02 2.49 -13.48
CA GLN A 107 4.89 3.63 -13.22
C GLN A 107 4.33 4.37 -12.02
N PHE A 108 5.22 4.84 -11.15
CA PHE A 108 4.86 5.66 -10.01
C PHE A 108 5.24 7.11 -10.34
N ASP A 109 4.31 8.05 -10.11
CA ASP A 109 4.53 9.47 -10.40
C ASP A 109 5.74 10.04 -9.63
N LYS A 110 5.98 9.50 -8.44
CA LYS A 110 7.10 9.87 -7.58
C LYS A 110 7.62 8.65 -6.83
N VAL A 111 8.94 8.46 -6.88
CA VAL A 111 9.67 7.47 -6.08
C VAL A 111 10.62 8.22 -5.15
N ILE A 112 10.58 7.88 -3.87
CA ILE A 112 11.49 8.43 -2.85
C ILE A 112 12.31 7.26 -2.32
N TYR A 113 13.63 7.34 -2.53
CA TYR A 113 14.57 6.39 -1.96
C TYR A 113 15.06 6.94 -0.62
N LEU A 114 14.99 6.13 0.43
CA LEU A 114 15.57 6.44 1.73
C LEU A 114 16.95 5.78 1.77
N ASP A 115 18.00 6.61 1.73
CA ASP A 115 19.41 6.21 1.69
C ASP A 115 20.20 6.66 2.93
N ASN A 116 19.48 7.11 3.97
CA ASN A 116 20.05 7.46 5.26
C ASN A 116 20.78 6.26 5.91
N ALA A 117 21.76 6.55 6.76
CA ALA A 117 22.51 5.52 7.44
C ALA A 117 21.61 4.69 8.37
N LYS A 118 22.02 3.43 8.61
CA LYS A 118 21.28 2.51 9.45
C LYS A 118 21.14 3.08 10.87
N TYR A 119 19.92 3.03 11.40
CA TYR A 119 19.53 3.59 12.71
C TYR A 119 19.45 5.13 12.76
N GLU A 120 19.59 5.80 11.63
CA GLU A 120 19.33 7.24 11.52
C GLU A 120 17.95 7.47 10.90
N LEU A 121 17.28 8.54 11.29
CA LEU A 121 15.96 8.89 10.74
C LEU A 121 16.07 9.72 9.46
N LEU A 122 17.11 10.56 9.38
CA LEU A 122 17.36 11.51 8.29
C LEU A 122 18.80 11.35 7.84
N SER A 123 19.09 11.72 6.59
CA SER A 123 20.47 11.97 6.18
C SER A 123 21.01 13.25 6.84
N GLU A 124 22.34 13.42 6.87
CA GLU A 124 22.96 14.65 7.40
C GLU A 124 22.49 15.90 6.62
N GLU A 125 22.34 15.77 5.31
CA GLU A 125 21.80 16.81 4.44
C GLU A 125 20.34 17.13 4.78
N ASP A 126 19.48 16.12 4.88
CA ASP A 126 18.07 16.30 5.22
C ASP A 126 17.91 16.94 6.60
N TYR A 127 18.71 16.50 7.58
CA TYR A 127 18.70 17.12 8.89
C TYR A 127 19.11 18.59 8.82
N THR A 128 20.22 18.91 8.15
CA THR A 128 20.70 20.28 8.04
C THR A 128 19.67 21.18 7.36
N ASN A 129 19.09 20.72 6.27
CA ASN A 129 18.11 21.47 5.47
C ASN A 129 16.76 21.67 6.18
N ASN A 130 16.37 20.75 7.07
CA ASN A 130 15.02 20.72 7.66
C ASN A 130 15.00 20.88 9.18
N SER A 131 16.15 20.97 9.85
CA SER A 131 16.27 21.11 11.32
C SER A 131 15.44 22.26 11.88
N GLN A 132 15.26 23.32 11.09
CA GLN A 132 14.44 24.47 11.46
C GLN A 132 12.98 24.10 11.73
N ILE A 133 12.41 23.11 11.03
CA ILE A 133 11.05 22.62 11.27
C ILE A 133 10.94 22.01 12.68
N LEU A 134 11.94 21.21 13.08
CA LEU A 134 12.00 20.64 14.42
C LEU A 134 12.15 21.73 15.48
N ILE A 135 12.97 22.75 15.20
CA ILE A 135 13.14 23.92 16.09
C ILE A 135 11.82 24.69 16.24
N GLU A 136 11.07 24.89 15.17
CA GLU A 136 9.76 25.55 15.22
C GLU A 136 8.72 24.74 16.00
N LEU A 137 8.66 23.43 15.76
CA LEU A 137 7.71 22.54 16.45
C LEU A 137 8.05 22.31 17.93
N SER A 138 9.32 22.46 18.30
CA SER A 138 9.79 22.34 19.69
C SER A 138 9.68 23.63 20.49
N LYS A 139 9.43 24.78 19.85
CA LYS A 139 9.15 26.07 20.50
C LYS A 139 7.74 26.16 21.11
N ILE A 140 7.21 25.05 21.61
CA ILE A 140 5.95 25.07 22.36
C ILE A 140 6.22 25.58 23.79
N SER A 141 5.77 26.82 24.02
CA SER A 141 5.48 27.52 25.28
C SER A 141 6.63 28.25 25.99
N ASP A 142 6.69 29.57 25.79
CA ASP A 142 6.84 30.53 26.90
C ASP A 142 5.44 30.89 27.43
#